data_AF-A0A8T0HAT4-F1
#
_entry.id   AF-A0A8T0HAT4-F1
#
_cell.length_a   1.000
_cell.length_b   1.000
_cell.length_c   1.000
_cell.angle_alpha   90.00
_cell.angle_beta   90.00
_cell.angle_gamma   90.00
#
_symmetry.space_group_name_H-M   'P 1'
#
loop_
_entity.id
_entity.type
_entity.pdbx_description
1 polymer ?
#
loop_
_entity_poly.entity_id
_entity_poly.type
_entity_poly.pdbx_seq_one_letter_code
_entity_poly.pdbx_strand_id
1 'polypeptide(L)'
;MRPAIGTTMKASTSSATVITKRNRSTRRRGATAPERREPEGGEDRGETRAVGRGRRYEERATGASGVRGMRRGGGRDERTQGFKLPRYPRVARLDAGRMRRGDASKPHSPHPGSGIGNVLPKLEGKGGNVSSSAFLGRKLVAGVRVKAAVEQQSRRRRGVVAYVAPSTTERSVSEPAEVANGVAESQKGGECFGVFCVTYDLKEGERPETWKKTVRVAVSGAAGMIANHLLFKLASGEVFGQDQPIALNLLGSERSREALEGVAMELEDSLFPLLREVNIGISAEEVFADADWALLIGAKPRGPGMERGDLLEINGKIFAEQGKALNKVASPDVKVLVVGNPCNTNALIALKNAPRLNPRNFHALTRLDENRAKCQLALKSGVFYDNVSNVTIWGNHSTTQVPDFLNAKIHQARAVDVIQDEKWLKEEFTPRVQRRGGALIQKWGRSSAASTAVSIADAIKSLINPTPEGDWFSSGVYSNGNPYGIAEDIIFSMPCRSTGDGNWELVTDCEIDDYLYERIKKSEDELVAEKKCVAHLTGEQNAYCDLPDGDTMLPGEQ
;
A
#
# COMPACT_ATOMS: atom_id res chain seq x y z
N MET A 1 25.23 41.65 -35.47
CA MET A 1 26.71 41.75 -35.31
C MET A 1 27.03 42.45 -33.99
N ARG A 2 28.17 42.17 -33.36
CA ARG A 2 28.86 43.03 -32.37
C ARG A 2 29.77 44.02 -33.15
N PRO A 3 30.19 45.21 -32.66
CA PRO A 3 30.90 45.50 -31.38
C PRO A 3 30.28 46.70 -30.59
N ALA A 4 30.76 47.29 -29.47
CA ALA A 4 32.07 47.41 -28.77
C ALA A 4 33.07 48.45 -29.38
N ILE A 5 33.93 49.16 -28.63
CA ILE A 5 34.27 49.15 -27.18
C ILE A 5 34.85 50.51 -26.66
N GLY A 6 34.82 50.76 -25.34
CA GLY A 6 35.76 51.66 -24.61
C GLY A 6 35.45 53.18 -24.54
N THR A 7 36.11 54.02 -23.71
CA THR A 7 37.06 53.76 -22.57
C THR A 7 37.26 55.02 -21.67
N THR A 8 37.60 54.85 -20.37
CA THR A 8 38.19 55.86 -19.41
C THR A 8 37.35 57.12 -19.09
N MET A 9 37.41 57.84 -17.94
CA MET A 9 38.07 57.83 -16.61
C MET A 9 37.22 58.79 -15.69
N LYS A 10 37.42 59.17 -14.40
CA LYS A 10 38.32 59.05 -13.21
C LYS A 10 37.40 59.42 -11.99
N ALA A 11 37.47 59.02 -10.72
CA ALA A 11 38.49 58.61 -9.73
C ALA A 11 38.54 59.57 -8.49
N SER A 12 37.99 59.13 -7.35
CA SER A 12 38.27 59.60 -5.95
C SER A 12 37.72 58.52 -4.97
N THR A 13 38.56 57.78 -4.22
CA THR A 13 38.96 58.00 -2.79
C THR A 13 37.79 58.17 -1.79
N SER A 14 37.77 57.61 -0.57
CA SER A 14 38.54 56.58 0.19
C SER A 14 37.72 56.31 1.51
N SER A 15 37.83 55.29 2.36
CA SER A 15 38.93 54.39 2.79
C SER A 15 38.39 53.08 3.39
N ALA A 16 39.28 52.10 3.64
CA ALA A 16 38.96 50.84 4.33
C ALA A 16 39.62 50.76 5.73
N THR A 17 39.38 49.68 6.48
CA THR A 17 40.10 49.35 7.73
C THR A 17 40.35 47.83 7.83
N VAL A 18 41.61 47.44 8.04
CA VAL A 18 42.09 46.04 8.17
C VAL A 18 43.35 46.05 9.05
N ILE A 19 43.48 45.11 10.00
CA ILE A 19 44.72 44.64 10.71
C ILE A 19 44.26 43.67 11.83
N THR A 20 44.84 42.50 12.15
CA THR A 20 45.92 41.67 11.55
C THR A 20 45.74 40.18 11.91
N LYS A 21 46.44 39.28 11.20
CA LYS A 21 46.78 37.92 11.65
C LYS A 21 48.09 37.90 12.46
N ARG A 22 48.30 36.89 13.30
CA ARG A 22 49.65 36.41 13.71
C ARG A 22 49.77 34.89 13.56
N ASN A 23 50.99 34.39 13.41
CA ASN A 23 51.32 33.00 13.08
C ASN A 23 52.73 32.64 13.59
N ARG A 24 52.91 31.45 14.19
CA ARG A 24 54.16 30.75 14.60
C ARG A 24 53.77 29.45 15.35
N SER A 25 54.54 28.36 15.45
CA SER A 25 55.46 27.64 14.53
C SER A 25 56.11 26.43 15.26
N THR A 26 56.10 25.25 14.63
CA THR A 26 57.10 24.15 14.71
C THR A 26 57.52 23.47 16.06
N ARG A 27 57.10 22.20 16.25
CA ARG A 27 57.87 20.95 16.60
C ARG A 27 56.88 19.89 17.12
N ARG A 28 56.79 18.59 16.76
CA ARG A 28 57.56 17.52 16.07
C ARG A 28 58.07 16.42 17.04
N ARG A 29 57.57 15.18 16.85
CA ARG A 29 57.76 13.92 17.64
C ARG A 29 56.93 13.84 18.95
N GLY A 30 56.38 12.68 19.37
CA GLY A 30 56.13 11.42 18.65
C GLY A 30 55.92 10.17 19.52
N ALA A 31 55.18 9.18 18.96
CA ALA A 31 55.12 7.74 19.33
C ALA A 31 54.40 7.24 20.61
N THR A 32 54.10 5.93 20.57
CA THR A 32 53.69 4.96 21.63
C THR A 32 52.35 5.13 22.37
N ALA A 33 51.45 4.17 22.12
CA ALA A 33 50.56 3.60 23.15
C ALA A 33 51.35 2.57 24.01
N PRO A 34 50.87 2.22 25.21
CA PRO A 34 50.17 0.92 25.43
C PRO A 34 49.02 1.09 26.47
N GLU A 35 48.24 0.12 26.97
CA GLU A 35 47.84 -1.27 26.63
C GLU A 35 46.53 -1.58 27.43
N ARG A 36 45.88 -2.73 27.18
CA ARG A 36 44.89 -3.29 28.13
C ARG A 36 45.58 -4.09 29.23
N ARG A 37 45.05 -4.10 30.46
CA ARG A 37 45.22 -5.21 31.43
C ARG A 37 44.00 -5.40 32.33
N GLU A 38 43.39 -6.57 32.22
CA GLU A 38 43.00 -7.38 33.39
C GLU A 38 44.20 -8.30 33.72
N PRO A 39 44.23 -8.99 34.87
CA PRO A 39 43.67 -10.36 34.89
C PRO A 39 43.01 -10.79 36.22
N GLU A 40 42.62 -12.07 36.24
CA GLU A 40 41.83 -12.82 37.24
C GLU A 40 42.60 -13.20 38.55
N GLY A 41 41.87 -13.73 39.54
CA GLY A 41 42.34 -14.91 40.32
C GLY A 41 42.30 -14.87 41.86
N GLY A 42 41.86 -15.99 42.47
CA GLY A 42 41.93 -16.30 43.92
C GLY A 42 40.62 -16.07 44.69
N GLU A 43 39.76 -17.05 44.97
CA GLU A 43 39.90 -18.20 45.91
C GLU A 43 40.20 -17.85 47.38
N ASP A 44 39.24 -18.13 48.28
CA ASP A 44 39.49 -18.91 49.51
C ASP A 44 38.19 -19.58 50.03
N ARG A 45 38.27 -20.36 51.12
CA ARG A 45 37.29 -21.36 51.59
C ARG A 45 36.79 -21.09 53.02
N GLY A 46 35.76 -21.86 53.41
CA GLY A 46 35.32 -22.03 54.80
C GLY A 46 34.31 -21.01 55.31
N GLU A 47 33.60 -21.24 56.42
CA GLU A 47 33.29 -22.50 57.10
C GLU A 47 32.03 -22.30 57.99
N THR A 48 31.50 -23.40 58.53
CA THR A 48 30.43 -23.53 59.55
C THR A 48 29.80 -22.32 60.26
N ARG A 49 28.46 -22.37 60.41
CA ARG A 49 27.62 -22.13 61.62
C ARG A 49 28.26 -21.33 62.79
N ALA A 50 27.56 -20.39 63.45
CA ALA A 50 26.25 -20.60 64.08
C ALA A 50 25.60 -19.32 64.67
N VAL A 51 24.26 -19.33 64.81
CA VAL A 51 23.39 -18.70 65.85
C VAL A 51 23.63 -17.22 66.26
N GLY A 52 22.64 -16.32 66.25
CA GLY A 52 21.20 -16.45 65.95
C GLY A 52 20.32 -15.47 66.76
N ARG A 53 19.02 -15.79 66.88
CA ARG A 53 17.89 -15.00 67.44
C ARG A 53 17.36 -13.90 66.50
N GLY A 54 16.04 -13.76 66.26
CA GLY A 54 14.92 -14.67 66.58
C GLY A 54 13.55 -14.00 66.65
N ARG A 55 12.48 -14.82 66.67
CA ARG A 55 11.03 -14.48 66.60
C ARG A 55 10.56 -14.09 65.18
N ARG A 56 9.39 -14.45 64.63
CA ARG A 56 8.29 -15.46 64.78
C ARG A 56 7.20 -14.89 63.81
N TYR A 57 6.52 -15.61 62.90
CA TYR A 57 5.53 -16.71 63.07
C TYR A 57 4.28 -16.30 63.87
N GLU A 58 3.02 -16.57 63.46
CA GLU A 58 2.47 -17.28 62.26
C GLU A 58 0.99 -16.88 62.00
N GLU A 59 0.25 -17.67 61.21
CA GLU A 59 -1.13 -17.45 60.73
C GLU A 59 -2.28 -17.86 61.71
N ARG A 60 -3.53 -17.64 61.23
CA ARG A 60 -4.73 -18.53 61.28
C ARG A 60 -5.69 -18.64 62.50
N ALA A 61 -6.95 -18.29 62.18
CA ALA A 61 -8.16 -19.16 62.19
C ALA A 61 -9.05 -19.34 63.44
N THR A 62 -10.28 -19.82 63.15
CA THR A 62 -11.43 -20.16 64.04
C THR A 62 -12.22 -18.98 64.66
N GLY A 63 -13.54 -19.05 64.91
CA GLY A 63 -14.55 -20.04 64.47
C GLY A 63 -15.95 -19.92 65.15
N ALA A 64 -17.01 -20.34 64.42
CA ALA A 64 -18.36 -20.79 64.87
C ALA A 64 -19.44 -19.84 65.48
N SER A 65 -20.70 -20.06 65.03
CA SER A 65 -22.03 -19.73 65.63
C SER A 65 -22.48 -18.26 65.80
N GLY A 66 -23.78 -17.89 65.67
CA GLY A 66 -24.94 -18.62 65.12
C GLY A 66 -26.34 -17.99 65.40
N VAL A 67 -27.39 -18.51 64.71
CA VAL A 67 -28.84 -18.53 65.08
C VAL A 67 -29.76 -17.29 64.82
N ARG A 68 -30.81 -17.52 63.98
CA ARG A 68 -32.11 -16.80 63.77
C ARG A 68 -32.11 -15.36 63.19
N GLY A 69 -33.06 -14.94 62.33
CA GLY A 69 -33.95 -15.70 61.44
C GLY A 69 -35.37 -15.13 61.16
N MET A 70 -35.70 -14.86 59.89
CA MET A 70 -37.03 -14.70 59.23
C MET A 70 -36.74 -14.52 57.71
N ARG A 71 -37.34 -15.18 56.69
CA ARG A 71 -38.74 -15.48 56.28
C ARG A 71 -39.59 -14.20 56.11
N ARG A 72 -40.19 -13.86 54.97
CA ARG A 72 -40.59 -14.61 53.72
C ARG A 72 -40.40 -13.69 52.48
N GLY A 73 -40.41 -14.14 51.21
CA GLY A 73 -40.40 -15.49 50.64
C GLY A 73 -41.07 -15.57 49.24
N GLY A 74 -40.56 -16.44 48.34
CA GLY A 74 -41.15 -16.81 47.04
C GLY A 74 -40.85 -15.85 45.86
N GLY A 75 -40.39 -16.27 44.67
CA GLY A 75 -39.86 -17.57 44.23
C GLY A 75 -40.53 -18.16 42.97
N ARG A 76 -39.74 -18.48 41.95
CA ARG A 76 -40.02 -19.43 40.84
C ARG A 76 -38.74 -19.74 40.06
N ASP A 77 -38.69 -20.93 39.45
CA ASP A 77 -37.60 -21.40 38.59
C ASP A 77 -37.61 -20.74 37.21
N GLU A 78 -36.43 -20.56 36.61
CA GLU A 78 -36.24 -20.69 35.16
C GLU A 78 -35.01 -21.57 34.87
N ARG A 79 -34.94 -22.12 33.65
CA ARG A 79 -34.17 -23.33 33.33
C ARG A 79 -32.91 -23.01 32.53
N THR A 80 -31.78 -23.59 32.92
CA THR A 80 -30.56 -23.58 32.10
C THR A 80 -30.77 -24.33 30.77
N GLN A 81 -30.73 -23.62 29.65
CA GLN A 81 -30.52 -24.21 28.32
C GLN A 81 -29.13 -23.86 27.81
N GLY A 82 -28.23 -24.84 27.75
CA GLY A 82 -26.95 -24.72 27.06
C GLY A 82 -27.09 -25.09 25.59
N PHE A 83 -26.79 -24.16 24.68
CA PHE A 83 -26.76 -24.44 23.24
C PHE A 83 -25.47 -25.19 22.84
N LYS A 84 -25.58 -26.09 21.85
CA LYS A 84 -24.50 -26.98 21.41
C LYS A 84 -23.79 -26.42 20.18
N LEU A 85 -22.47 -26.49 20.16
CA LEU A 85 -21.67 -26.37 18.93
C LEU A 85 -21.73 -27.67 18.10
N PRO A 86 -21.73 -27.59 16.75
CA PRO A 86 -21.72 -28.75 15.88
C PRO A 86 -20.35 -29.45 15.84
N ARG A 87 -20.34 -30.76 15.56
CA ARG A 87 -19.12 -31.57 15.38
C ARG A 87 -18.92 -31.93 13.91
N TYR A 88 -17.70 -31.75 13.39
CA TYR A 88 -17.28 -32.35 12.12
C TYR A 88 -16.91 -33.83 12.30
N PRO A 89 -17.14 -34.69 11.27
CA PRO A 89 -16.82 -36.11 11.34
C PRO A 89 -15.33 -36.40 11.16
N ARG A 90 -14.83 -37.45 11.83
CA ARG A 90 -13.49 -38.01 11.59
C ARG A 90 -13.54 -39.03 10.45
N VAL A 91 -12.53 -39.02 9.58
CA VAL A 91 -12.25 -40.12 8.63
C VAL A 91 -11.19 -41.04 9.22
N ALA A 92 -11.27 -42.35 8.92
CA ALA A 92 -10.50 -43.39 9.60
C ALA A 92 -9.05 -43.54 9.09
N ARG A 93 -8.18 -44.08 9.96
CA ARG A 93 -6.92 -44.72 9.55
C ARG A 93 -7.22 -46.14 9.04
N LEU A 94 -6.41 -46.64 8.12
CA LEU A 94 -6.24 -48.07 7.82
C LEU A 94 -4.75 -48.39 7.71
N ASP A 95 -4.39 -49.64 8.01
CA ASP A 95 -3.03 -50.05 8.35
C ASP A 95 -2.13 -50.43 7.17
N ALA A 96 -0.82 -50.48 7.44
CA ALA A 96 0.20 -50.91 6.49
C ALA A 96 0.29 -52.44 6.37
N GLY A 97 0.09 -52.96 5.16
CA GLY A 97 0.33 -54.37 4.77
C GLY A 97 1.68 -54.57 4.08
N ARG A 98 2.19 -55.81 4.06
CA ARG A 98 3.59 -56.14 3.66
C ARG A 98 3.66 -57.17 2.52
N MET A 99 4.69 -57.06 1.67
CA MET A 99 5.08 -58.00 0.57
C MET A 99 4.14 -57.97 -0.66
N ARG A 100 4.56 -58.41 -1.87
CA ARG A 100 5.74 -59.21 -2.31
C ARG A 100 6.20 -58.82 -3.73
N ARG A 101 7.35 -59.34 -4.19
CA ARG A 101 7.87 -59.18 -5.58
C ARG A 101 7.16 -60.13 -6.57
N GLY A 102 7.14 -59.75 -7.85
CA GLY A 102 6.80 -60.59 -9.01
C GLY A 102 7.26 -59.91 -10.30
N ASP A 103 7.70 -60.67 -11.31
CA ASP A 103 8.44 -60.18 -12.49
C ASP A 103 7.82 -60.68 -13.82
N ALA A 104 8.36 -60.16 -14.94
CA ALA A 104 8.39 -60.73 -16.29
C ALA A 104 7.34 -60.39 -17.40
N SER A 105 7.92 -60.24 -18.61
CA SER A 105 7.43 -60.58 -19.97
C SER A 105 6.42 -59.70 -20.75
N LYS A 106 6.85 -59.37 -21.99
CA LYS A 106 6.04 -59.05 -23.21
C LYS A 106 5.90 -60.37 -24.04
N PRO A 107 5.46 -60.44 -25.33
CA PRO A 107 4.86 -59.45 -26.25
C PRO A 107 3.66 -59.97 -27.13
N HIS A 108 3.00 -59.07 -27.90
CA HIS A 108 2.69 -59.17 -29.36
C HIS A 108 1.47 -58.33 -29.83
N SER A 109 1.47 -57.98 -31.12
CA SER A 109 0.45 -57.26 -31.92
C SER A 109 -0.32 -58.25 -32.85
N PRO A 110 -1.33 -57.91 -33.71
CA PRO A 110 -1.38 -56.75 -34.63
C PRO A 110 -2.78 -56.08 -34.93
N HIS A 111 -2.76 -55.16 -35.92
CA HIS A 111 -3.84 -54.33 -36.51
C HIS A 111 -4.84 -55.09 -37.43
N PRO A 112 -6.05 -54.56 -37.79
CA PRO A 112 -6.31 -53.39 -38.68
C PRO A 112 -7.40 -52.39 -38.18
N GLY A 113 -7.72 -51.25 -38.81
CA GLY A 113 -7.20 -50.59 -40.03
C GLY A 113 -8.01 -49.32 -40.43
N SER A 114 -7.60 -48.62 -41.52
CA SER A 114 -8.06 -47.28 -41.99
C SER A 114 -7.70 -46.09 -41.07
N GLY A 115 -7.46 -44.84 -41.51
CA GLY A 115 -7.58 -44.15 -42.80
C GLY A 115 -8.32 -42.82 -42.59
N ILE A 116 -7.95 -41.63 -43.09
CA ILE A 116 -7.07 -41.17 -44.19
C ILE A 116 -6.29 -39.93 -43.68
N GLY A 117 -5.10 -39.61 -44.24
CA GLY A 117 -4.30 -38.43 -43.84
C GLY A 117 -4.26 -37.30 -44.89
N ASN A 118 -3.57 -36.21 -44.56
CA ASN A 118 -2.99 -35.30 -45.55
C ASN A 118 -1.81 -34.49 -44.97
N VAL A 119 -0.87 -34.10 -45.83
CA VAL A 119 0.40 -33.43 -45.46
C VAL A 119 0.56 -32.13 -46.26
N LEU A 120 1.12 -31.09 -45.65
CA LEU A 120 1.58 -29.88 -46.34
C LEU A 120 3.05 -29.59 -45.99
N PRO A 121 3.95 -29.39 -46.98
CA PRO A 121 5.38 -29.21 -46.75
C PRO A 121 5.81 -27.73 -46.58
N LYS A 122 7.04 -27.53 -46.10
CA LYS A 122 7.76 -26.25 -46.17
C LYS A 122 8.22 -25.94 -47.61
N LEU A 123 8.37 -24.66 -47.94
CA LEU A 123 9.27 -24.16 -48.97
C LEU A 123 10.00 -22.90 -48.48
N GLU A 124 11.18 -22.65 -49.04
CA GLU A 124 12.05 -21.50 -48.76
C GLU A 124 12.16 -20.59 -49.99
N GLY A 125 12.59 -19.32 -49.82
CA GLY A 125 13.35 -18.64 -50.88
C GLY A 125 13.07 -17.16 -51.16
N LYS A 126 14.06 -16.32 -50.84
CA LYS A 126 14.55 -15.15 -51.62
C LYS A 126 13.59 -13.99 -51.96
N GLY A 127 13.63 -12.95 -51.11
CA GLY A 127 14.30 -11.66 -51.39
C GLY A 127 13.84 -10.77 -52.56
N GLY A 128 13.57 -9.48 -52.25
CA GLY A 128 13.46 -8.39 -53.24
C GLY A 128 13.15 -7.03 -52.59
N ASN A 129 14.02 -6.04 -52.78
CA ASN A 129 13.79 -4.65 -52.34
C ASN A 129 13.04 -3.87 -53.43
N VAL A 130 11.96 -3.17 -53.06
CA VAL A 130 11.50 -1.96 -53.77
C VAL A 130 10.99 -0.95 -52.74
N SER A 131 11.41 0.30 -52.89
CA SER A 131 10.85 1.47 -52.20
C SER A 131 10.06 2.32 -53.18
N SER A 132 8.92 2.90 -52.79
CA SER A 132 8.70 4.36 -52.86
C SER A 132 7.23 4.81 -52.75
N SER A 133 7.07 6.01 -52.17
CA SER A 133 6.14 7.10 -52.56
C SER A 133 4.65 7.11 -52.18
N ALA A 134 4.25 8.34 -51.79
CA ALA A 134 3.00 9.04 -52.11
C ALA A 134 1.63 8.48 -51.67
N PHE A 135 1.20 8.89 -50.47
CA PHE A 135 -0.23 9.02 -50.14
C PHE A 135 -0.80 10.32 -50.74
N LEU A 136 -1.92 10.26 -51.49
CA LEU A 136 -2.69 11.46 -51.86
C LEU A 136 -4.18 11.15 -52.16
N GLY A 137 -5.09 11.93 -51.54
CA GLY A 137 -6.29 12.43 -52.23
C GLY A 137 -7.58 11.60 -52.32
N ARG A 138 -8.44 11.69 -51.29
CA ARG A 138 -9.91 11.94 -51.34
C ARG A 138 -10.88 11.03 -52.14
N LYS A 139 -11.94 10.56 -51.43
CA LYS A 139 -13.40 10.51 -51.80
C LYS A 139 -13.83 9.72 -53.08
N LEU A 140 -15.04 9.16 -53.24
CA LEU A 140 -16.34 9.31 -52.56
C LEU A 140 -17.20 8.01 -52.68
N VAL A 141 -18.15 7.80 -51.75
CA VAL A 141 -19.44 7.04 -51.81
C VAL A 141 -19.68 5.97 -52.92
N ALA A 142 -19.97 4.74 -52.48
CA ALA A 142 -21.04 3.87 -53.02
C ALA A 142 -21.42 2.81 -51.97
N GLY A 143 -22.60 2.15 -52.08
CA GLY A 143 -23.03 1.10 -51.16
C GLY A 143 -24.02 0.11 -51.78
N VAL A 144 -24.07 -1.13 -51.25
CA VAL A 144 -24.92 -2.22 -51.74
C VAL A 144 -25.50 -3.03 -50.57
N ARG A 145 -26.74 -3.52 -50.72
CA ARG A 145 -27.43 -4.40 -49.75
C ARG A 145 -27.15 -5.88 -50.02
N VAL A 146 -27.16 -6.71 -48.97
CA VAL A 146 -27.40 -8.17 -49.07
C VAL A 146 -28.51 -8.55 -48.06
N LYS A 147 -29.31 -9.58 -48.39
CA LYS A 147 -30.43 -10.07 -47.56
C LYS A 147 -30.08 -11.39 -46.87
N ALA A 148 -30.60 -11.58 -45.66
CA ALA A 148 -31.11 -12.86 -45.15
C ALA A 148 -32.46 -12.54 -44.47
N ALA A 149 -33.60 -13.02 -44.96
CA ALA A 149 -34.09 -14.40 -44.93
C ALA A 149 -34.58 -14.78 -43.52
N VAL A 150 -35.91 -14.91 -43.39
CA VAL A 150 -36.64 -15.25 -42.16
C VAL A 150 -37.58 -16.39 -42.49
N GLU A 151 -37.67 -17.39 -41.62
CA GLU A 151 -38.63 -18.49 -41.73
C GLU A 151 -39.46 -18.59 -40.44
N GLN A 152 -40.74 -18.95 -40.59
CA GLN A 152 -41.69 -19.16 -39.50
C GLN A 152 -41.81 -20.69 -39.24
N GLN A 153 -42.56 -21.25 -38.28
CA GLN A 153 -43.74 -20.79 -37.56
C GLN A 153 -44.06 -21.76 -36.40
N SER A 154 -44.74 -21.33 -35.33
CA SER A 154 -45.95 -21.98 -34.75
C SER A 154 -46.27 -21.52 -33.32
N ARG A 155 -47.44 -21.95 -32.80
CA ARG A 155 -48.19 -21.34 -31.69
C ARG A 155 -48.01 -22.09 -30.36
N ARG A 156 -48.09 -21.36 -29.24
CA ARG A 156 -49.25 -21.42 -28.30
C ARG A 156 -49.22 -20.33 -27.21
N ARG A 157 -50.40 -19.83 -26.82
CA ARG A 157 -50.62 -18.96 -25.65
C ARG A 157 -51.09 -19.79 -24.45
N ARG A 158 -50.63 -19.45 -23.25
CA ARG A 158 -51.43 -19.43 -22.01
C ARG A 158 -51.00 -18.17 -21.23
N GLY A 159 -51.95 -17.50 -20.58
CA GLY A 159 -51.69 -16.30 -19.78
C GLY A 159 -51.71 -16.61 -18.28
N VAL A 160 -51.27 -15.63 -17.48
CA VAL A 160 -51.42 -15.59 -16.02
C VAL A 160 -52.18 -14.31 -15.66
N VAL A 161 -53.07 -14.40 -14.68
CA VAL A 161 -53.96 -13.30 -14.24
C VAL A 161 -53.38 -12.66 -12.98
N ALA A 162 -53.33 -11.33 -12.94
CA ALA A 162 -53.14 -10.58 -11.71
C ALA A 162 -54.51 -10.16 -11.15
N TYR A 163 -54.74 -10.42 -9.86
CA TYR A 163 -55.94 -9.96 -9.16
C TYR A 163 -55.73 -8.57 -8.58
N VAL A 164 -56.74 -7.71 -8.69
CA VAL A 164 -56.87 -6.47 -7.92
C VAL A 164 -58.13 -6.59 -7.08
N ALA A 165 -58.02 -6.40 -5.77
CA ALA A 165 -59.16 -6.38 -4.85
C ALA A 165 -59.56 -4.92 -4.56
N PRO A 166 -60.85 -4.54 -4.66
CA PRO A 166 -61.31 -3.22 -4.27
C PRO A 166 -61.62 -3.16 -2.77
N SER A 167 -61.20 -2.08 -2.11
CA SER A 167 -61.65 -1.72 -0.75
C SER A 167 -61.98 -0.24 -0.69
N THR A 168 -63.27 0.09 -0.75
CA THR A 168 -63.78 1.45 -0.61
C THR A 168 -63.96 1.82 0.87
N THR A 169 -63.23 2.83 1.32
CA THR A 169 -63.57 3.60 2.54
C THR A 169 -63.17 5.05 2.33
N GLU A 170 -64.15 5.95 2.36
CA GLU A 170 -63.91 7.39 2.34
C GLU A 170 -63.37 7.86 3.69
N ARG A 171 -62.42 8.80 3.67
CA ARG A 171 -62.22 9.73 4.79
C ARG A 171 -61.65 11.05 4.29
N SER A 172 -61.93 12.11 5.04
CA SER A 172 -61.68 13.51 4.69
C SER A 172 -60.20 13.81 4.44
N VAL A 173 -59.95 14.65 3.44
CA VAL A 173 -58.64 15.30 3.25
C VAL A 173 -58.29 16.09 4.51
N SER A 174 -57.16 15.74 5.12
CA SER A 174 -56.39 16.65 5.96
C SER A 174 -55.27 17.21 5.10
N GLU A 175 -54.98 18.50 5.23
CA GLU A 175 -53.92 19.15 4.47
C GLU A 175 -52.58 18.47 4.79
N PRO A 176 -51.71 18.23 3.79
CA PRO A 176 -50.34 17.82 4.08
C PRO A 176 -49.66 18.96 4.84
N ALA A 177 -49.23 18.69 6.07
CA ALA A 177 -48.43 19.64 6.83
C ALA A 177 -47.21 20.08 6.02
N GLU A 178 -46.83 21.37 6.13
CA GLU A 178 -45.74 21.94 5.35
C GLU A 178 -44.43 21.18 5.60
N VAL A 179 -44.07 20.31 4.66
CA VAL A 179 -42.73 19.74 4.59
C VAL A 179 -41.80 20.89 4.25
N ALA A 180 -40.92 21.24 5.18
CA ALA A 180 -40.01 22.36 5.05
C ALA A 180 -39.02 22.10 3.90
N ASN A 181 -39.35 22.60 2.70
CA ASN A 181 -38.46 22.68 1.55
C ASN A 181 -37.30 23.65 1.90
N GLY A 182 -36.25 23.11 2.51
CA GLY A 182 -35.18 23.88 3.15
C GLY A 182 -33.78 23.27 3.06
N VAL A 183 -33.52 22.43 2.05
CA VAL A 183 -32.17 21.93 1.73
C VAL A 183 -31.93 22.01 0.22
N ALA A 184 -31.76 23.23 -0.28
CA ALA A 184 -31.20 23.51 -1.60
C ALA A 184 -30.48 24.86 -1.55
N GLU A 185 -29.26 24.90 -2.09
CA GLU A 185 -28.29 26.01 -1.97
C GLU A 185 -27.75 26.19 -0.51
N SER A 186 -26.46 26.43 -0.26
CA SER A 186 -25.35 26.77 -1.17
C SER A 186 -24.01 26.18 -0.70
N GLN A 187 -23.34 25.34 -1.52
CA GLN A 187 -21.99 24.85 -1.20
C GLN A 187 -20.95 25.98 -1.21
N LYS A 188 -20.37 26.36 -0.06
CA LYS A 188 -19.25 27.32 0.01
C LYS A 188 -18.25 27.05 1.15
N GLY A 189 -17.35 26.11 0.88
CA GLY A 189 -16.05 25.99 1.55
C GLY A 189 -16.06 25.09 2.79
N GLY A 190 -15.43 23.91 2.66
CA GLY A 190 -15.22 22.98 3.79
C GLY A 190 -16.47 22.32 4.38
N GLU A 191 -17.66 22.56 3.82
CA GLU A 191 -18.90 21.96 4.30
C GLU A 191 -18.97 20.44 4.00
N CYS A 192 -19.60 19.74 4.92
CA CYS A 192 -19.92 18.31 4.88
C CYS A 192 -20.79 17.91 3.66
N PHE A 193 -20.82 16.61 3.34
CA PHE A 193 -21.63 16.08 2.26
C PHE A 193 -22.90 15.36 2.75
N GLY A 194 -24.03 15.61 2.10
CA GLY A 194 -25.24 14.76 2.17
C GLY A 194 -25.69 14.44 3.60
N VAL A 195 -25.96 13.16 3.87
CA VAL A 195 -26.38 12.70 5.21
C VAL A 195 -25.34 12.98 6.30
N PHE A 196 -24.05 13.10 5.94
CA PHE A 196 -22.97 13.39 6.90
C PHE A 196 -23.00 14.83 7.42
N CYS A 197 -23.78 15.74 6.81
CA CYS A 197 -24.12 17.03 7.41
C CYS A 197 -25.14 16.96 8.53
N VAL A 198 -25.97 15.90 8.57
CA VAL A 198 -26.92 15.65 9.67
C VAL A 198 -26.14 15.01 10.84
N THR A 199 -25.08 15.71 11.25
CA THR A 199 -24.06 15.22 12.18
C THR A 199 -24.73 14.64 13.40
N TYR A 200 -24.55 13.33 13.57
CA TYR A 200 -25.19 12.58 14.64
C TYR A 200 -24.48 12.97 15.95
N ASP A 201 -24.97 14.05 16.55
CA ASP A 201 -24.62 14.55 17.88
C ASP A 201 -25.13 13.57 18.94
N LEU A 202 -24.54 12.38 18.92
CA LEU A 202 -24.37 11.53 20.08
C LEU A 202 -23.70 12.42 21.12
N LYS A 203 -24.50 12.81 22.13
CA LYS A 203 -23.99 13.46 23.35
C LYS A 203 -22.88 12.58 23.93
N GLU A 204 -22.03 13.14 24.77
CA GLU A 204 -20.81 12.45 25.18
C GLU A 204 -21.04 11.04 25.79
N GLY A 205 -22.18 10.82 26.46
CA GLY A 205 -22.64 9.52 26.96
C GLY A 205 -23.60 8.71 26.05
N GLU A 206 -23.84 9.15 24.81
CA GLU A 206 -24.58 8.40 23.77
C GLU A 206 -23.61 7.77 22.75
N ARG A 207 -22.32 8.18 22.77
CA ARG A 207 -21.26 7.54 21.99
C ARG A 207 -20.93 6.17 22.61
N PRO A 208 -20.68 5.12 21.81
CA PRO A 208 -20.20 3.85 22.36
C PRO A 208 -18.90 4.08 23.15
N GLU A 209 -18.88 3.74 24.44
CA GLU A 209 -17.71 3.93 25.32
C GLU A 209 -16.44 3.20 24.82
N THR A 210 -16.62 2.24 23.92
CA THR A 210 -15.54 1.50 23.25
C THR A 210 -14.89 2.26 22.09
N TRP A 211 -15.45 3.38 21.60
CA TRP A 211 -14.93 4.09 20.44
C TRP A 211 -13.74 5.00 20.78
N LYS A 212 -12.69 4.90 19.95
CA LYS A 212 -11.52 5.78 19.97
C LYS A 212 -11.86 7.18 19.43
N LYS A 213 -10.96 8.15 19.65
CA LYS A 213 -11.03 9.48 19.01
C LYS A 213 -11.08 9.31 17.48
N THR A 214 -12.00 9.98 16.80
CA THR A 214 -12.11 9.96 15.32
C THR A 214 -10.78 10.30 14.64
N VAL A 215 -10.41 9.51 13.62
CA VAL A 215 -9.22 9.72 12.78
C VAL A 215 -9.63 10.39 11.46
N ARG A 216 -8.96 11.48 11.09
CA ARG A 216 -9.20 12.21 9.83
C ARG A 216 -8.32 11.65 8.71
N VAL A 217 -8.92 11.09 7.66
CA VAL A 217 -8.24 10.44 6.54
C VAL A 217 -8.48 11.22 5.25
N ALA A 218 -7.48 11.96 4.80
CA ALA A 218 -7.46 12.60 3.50
C ALA A 218 -7.09 11.61 2.39
N VAL A 219 -7.76 11.67 1.24
CA VAL A 219 -7.49 10.79 0.08
C VAL A 219 -7.46 11.63 -1.20
N SER A 220 -6.31 11.68 -1.90
CA SER A 220 -6.20 12.38 -3.19
C SER A 220 -6.46 11.44 -4.36
N GLY A 221 -7.11 11.95 -5.42
CA GLY A 221 -7.60 11.11 -6.51
C GLY A 221 -8.82 10.27 -6.12
N ALA A 222 -9.64 10.76 -5.19
CA ALA A 222 -10.72 9.98 -4.55
C ALA A 222 -11.83 9.48 -5.49
N ALA A 223 -12.02 10.11 -6.67
CA ALA A 223 -12.91 9.61 -7.72
C ALA A 223 -12.28 8.52 -8.61
N GLY A 224 -11.08 8.03 -8.28
CA GLY A 224 -10.34 7.02 -9.05
C GLY A 224 -10.67 5.58 -8.67
N MET A 225 -10.44 4.62 -9.59
CA MET A 225 -10.78 3.20 -9.39
C MET A 225 -10.16 2.56 -8.14
N ILE A 226 -8.97 2.99 -7.70
CA ILE A 226 -8.34 2.49 -6.47
C ILE A 226 -9.09 2.99 -5.23
N ALA A 227 -9.41 4.30 -5.20
CA ALA A 227 -10.19 4.90 -4.13
C ALA A 227 -11.59 4.26 -4.02
N ASN A 228 -12.26 3.97 -5.14
CA ASN A 228 -13.57 3.31 -5.12
C ASN A 228 -13.58 1.88 -4.56
N HIS A 229 -12.41 1.28 -4.27
CA HIS A 229 -12.31 0.04 -3.49
C HIS A 229 -11.79 0.30 -2.07
N LEU A 230 -10.97 1.34 -1.88
CA LEU A 230 -10.33 1.67 -0.61
C LEU A 230 -11.28 2.39 0.37
N LEU A 231 -12.09 3.34 -0.11
CA LEU A 231 -12.95 4.17 0.75
C LEU A 231 -13.96 3.32 1.55
N PHE A 232 -14.56 2.32 0.91
CA PHE A 232 -15.46 1.36 1.55
C PHE A 232 -14.73 0.43 2.55
N LYS A 233 -13.45 0.14 2.36
CA LYS A 233 -12.60 -0.60 3.33
C LYS A 233 -12.21 0.23 4.54
N LEU A 234 -11.99 1.54 4.34
CA LEU A 234 -11.79 2.50 5.43
C LEU A 234 -13.08 2.64 6.24
N ALA A 235 -14.20 2.93 5.57
CA ALA A 235 -15.51 3.17 6.18
C ALA A 235 -16.10 1.96 6.93
N SER A 236 -15.86 0.74 6.44
CA SER A 236 -16.27 -0.50 7.12
C SER A 236 -15.43 -0.85 8.36
N GLY A 237 -14.35 -0.12 8.66
CA GLY A 237 -13.42 -0.43 9.74
C GLY A 237 -12.55 -1.66 9.48
N GLU A 238 -12.41 -2.13 8.22
CA GLU A 238 -11.48 -3.20 7.85
C GLU A 238 -10.01 -2.77 8.04
N VAL A 239 -9.72 -1.48 7.82
CA VAL A 239 -8.37 -0.92 7.95
C VAL A 239 -8.03 -0.61 9.41
N PHE A 240 -8.85 0.22 10.07
CA PHE A 240 -8.52 0.83 11.36
C PHE A 240 -9.07 0.08 12.60
N GLY A 241 -9.91 -0.94 12.40
CA GLY A 241 -10.59 -1.67 13.47
C GLY A 241 -12.04 -1.24 13.67
N GLN A 242 -12.82 -2.10 14.32
CA GLN A 242 -14.28 -1.92 14.53
C GLN A 242 -14.62 -0.96 15.68
N ASP A 243 -13.61 -0.42 16.36
CA ASP A 243 -13.68 0.53 17.46
C ASP A 243 -13.13 1.92 17.09
N GLN A 244 -12.74 2.13 15.82
CA GLN A 244 -12.10 3.35 15.34
C GLN A 244 -13.02 4.10 14.35
N PRO A 245 -13.79 5.10 14.81
CA PRO A 245 -14.52 5.99 13.89
C PRO A 245 -13.55 6.81 13.03
N ILE A 246 -13.98 7.16 11.80
CA ILE A 246 -13.19 7.94 10.84
C ILE A 246 -13.99 9.09 10.22
N ALA A 247 -13.25 10.08 9.72
CA ALA A 247 -13.73 11.11 8.80
C ALA A 247 -12.98 10.96 7.45
N LEU A 248 -13.70 11.00 6.32
CA LEU A 248 -13.12 10.91 4.98
C LEU A 248 -13.10 12.28 4.30
N ASN A 249 -11.90 12.80 4.06
CA ASN A 249 -11.68 14.05 3.34
C ASN A 249 -11.21 13.73 1.90
N LEU A 250 -12.06 13.93 0.91
CA LEU A 250 -11.87 13.42 -0.45
C LEU A 250 -11.43 14.51 -1.43
N LEU A 251 -10.18 14.45 -1.88
CA LEU A 251 -9.59 15.41 -2.83
C LEU A 251 -9.68 14.88 -4.26
N GLY A 252 -10.54 15.52 -5.06
CA GLY A 252 -10.65 15.28 -6.49
C GLY A 252 -9.88 16.30 -7.32
N SER A 253 -10.38 16.53 -8.53
CA SER A 253 -10.00 17.61 -9.44
C SER A 253 -11.25 18.19 -10.10
N GLU A 254 -11.15 19.39 -10.66
CA GLU A 254 -12.26 20.05 -11.39
C GLU A 254 -12.94 19.13 -12.41
N ARG A 255 -12.13 18.36 -13.17
CA ARG A 255 -12.60 17.42 -14.21
C ARG A 255 -13.29 16.16 -13.68
N SER A 256 -13.37 16.00 -12.36
CA SER A 256 -13.85 14.79 -11.70
C SER A 256 -14.81 15.11 -10.55
N ARG A 257 -15.37 16.33 -10.50
CA ARG A 257 -16.25 16.77 -9.42
C ARG A 257 -17.54 15.94 -9.34
N GLU A 258 -18.26 15.81 -10.46
CA GLU A 258 -19.48 14.98 -10.55
C GLU A 258 -19.21 13.53 -10.14
N ALA A 259 -18.04 12.97 -10.51
CA ALA A 259 -17.63 11.63 -10.12
C ALA A 259 -17.26 11.52 -8.63
N LEU A 260 -16.75 12.60 -8.02
CA LEU A 260 -16.46 12.67 -6.58
C LEU A 260 -17.74 12.78 -5.75
N GLU A 261 -18.72 13.55 -6.25
CA GLU A 261 -20.07 13.66 -5.69
C GLU A 261 -20.78 12.29 -5.76
N GLY A 262 -20.70 11.57 -6.89
CA GLY A 262 -21.21 10.20 -7.01
C GLY A 262 -20.57 9.19 -6.04
N VAL A 263 -19.26 9.28 -5.80
CA VAL A 263 -18.57 8.44 -4.79
C VAL A 263 -19.04 8.77 -3.37
N ALA A 264 -19.33 10.04 -3.07
CA ALA A 264 -19.89 10.41 -1.77
C ALA A 264 -21.35 9.93 -1.59
N MET A 265 -22.14 9.89 -2.68
CA MET A 265 -23.48 9.27 -2.68
C MET A 265 -23.43 7.76 -2.40
N GLU A 266 -22.50 7.00 -3.03
CA GLU A 266 -22.33 5.58 -2.69
C GLU A 266 -21.87 5.35 -1.24
N LEU A 267 -21.20 6.32 -0.60
CA LEU A 267 -20.79 6.24 0.80
C LEU A 267 -21.94 6.51 1.79
N GLU A 268 -22.89 7.40 1.50
CA GLU A 268 -24.09 7.59 2.33
C GLU A 268 -25.05 6.41 2.23
N ASP A 269 -25.32 5.91 1.01
CA ASP A 269 -26.14 4.70 0.78
C ASP A 269 -25.56 3.43 1.44
N SER A 270 -24.26 3.43 1.75
CA SER A 270 -23.58 2.30 2.43
C SER A 270 -23.82 2.23 3.94
N LEU A 271 -24.37 3.28 4.57
CA LEU A 271 -24.77 3.32 5.99
C LEU A 271 -23.70 2.86 7.01
N PHE A 272 -22.40 3.06 6.72
CA PHE A 272 -21.32 2.61 7.60
C PHE A 272 -21.29 3.38 8.94
N PRO A 273 -21.46 2.73 10.11
CA PRO A 273 -21.58 3.44 11.38
C PRO A 273 -20.27 4.12 11.82
N LEU A 274 -19.12 3.60 11.40
CA LEU A 274 -17.79 4.15 11.71
C LEU A 274 -17.43 5.35 10.82
N LEU A 275 -18.11 5.54 9.68
CA LEU A 275 -17.93 6.72 8.84
C LEU A 275 -18.76 7.87 9.40
N ARG A 276 -18.09 8.84 10.05
CA ARG A 276 -18.75 9.91 10.82
C ARG A 276 -18.94 11.19 10.03
N GLU A 277 -18.01 11.48 9.13
CA GLU A 277 -17.96 12.68 8.30
C GLU A 277 -17.46 12.30 6.90
N VAL A 278 -18.05 12.88 5.86
CA VAL A 278 -17.49 12.90 4.49
C VAL A 278 -17.46 14.34 4.01
N ASN A 279 -16.28 14.80 3.63
CA ASN A 279 -16.05 16.14 3.08
C ASN A 279 -15.42 15.97 1.69
N ILE A 280 -15.93 16.67 0.67
CA ILE A 280 -15.41 16.56 -0.70
C ILE A 280 -14.88 17.91 -1.20
N GLY A 281 -13.80 17.90 -1.98
CA GLY A 281 -13.24 19.13 -2.50
C GLY A 281 -12.18 18.97 -3.59
N ILE A 282 -11.74 20.12 -4.10
CA ILE A 282 -10.67 20.27 -5.11
C ILE A 282 -9.49 21.12 -4.61
N SER A 283 -9.64 21.75 -3.45
CA SER A 283 -8.63 22.56 -2.78
C SER A 283 -7.85 21.69 -1.80
N ALA A 284 -6.56 21.52 -2.05
CA ALA A 284 -5.72 20.67 -1.20
C ALA A 284 -5.59 21.23 0.23
N GLU A 285 -5.61 22.55 0.41
CA GLU A 285 -5.56 23.17 1.74
C GLU A 285 -6.86 22.99 2.54
N GLU A 286 -8.02 22.92 1.89
CA GLU A 286 -9.28 22.64 2.58
C GLU A 286 -9.39 21.15 2.93
N VAL A 287 -9.10 20.27 1.97
CA VAL A 287 -9.30 18.82 2.17
C VAL A 287 -8.25 18.21 3.12
N PHE A 288 -7.03 18.75 3.16
CA PHE A 288 -5.99 18.25 4.07
C PHE A 288 -6.03 18.86 5.49
N ALA A 289 -7.01 19.71 5.79
CA ALA A 289 -7.17 20.31 7.11
C ALA A 289 -7.33 19.24 8.20
N ASP A 290 -6.51 19.35 9.26
CA ASP A 290 -6.46 18.44 10.41
C ASP A 290 -6.31 16.94 10.08
N ALA A 291 -5.84 16.60 8.88
CA ALA A 291 -5.68 15.20 8.46
C ALA A 291 -4.63 14.48 9.34
N ASP A 292 -5.02 13.33 9.91
CA ASP A 292 -4.13 12.40 10.63
C ASP A 292 -3.46 11.42 9.65
N TRP A 293 -4.13 11.09 8.55
CA TRP A 293 -3.61 10.30 7.43
C TRP A 293 -3.85 11.00 6.09
N ALA A 294 -2.87 10.91 5.18
CA ALA A 294 -2.97 11.46 3.83
C ALA A 294 -2.57 10.40 2.78
N LEU A 295 -3.57 9.83 2.10
CA LEU A 295 -3.43 8.75 1.12
C LEU A 295 -3.37 9.36 -0.28
N LEU A 296 -2.17 9.57 -0.80
CA LEU A 296 -1.94 10.36 -2.01
C LEU A 296 -1.90 9.47 -3.26
N ILE A 297 -3.08 9.15 -3.79
CA ILE A 297 -3.27 8.25 -4.94
C ILE A 297 -3.35 9.04 -6.25
N GLY A 298 -3.78 10.31 -6.20
CA GLY A 298 -4.03 11.14 -7.37
C GLY A 298 -2.77 11.64 -8.06
N ALA A 299 -2.37 10.97 -9.15
CA ALA A 299 -1.34 11.40 -10.10
C ALA A 299 -1.91 11.49 -11.53
N LYS A 300 -1.18 12.11 -12.46
CA LYS A 300 -1.47 11.98 -13.90
C LYS A 300 -1.00 10.62 -14.40
N PRO A 301 -1.85 9.92 -15.18
CA PRO A 301 -1.43 8.72 -15.88
C PRO A 301 -0.44 9.06 -16.99
N ARG A 302 0.44 8.12 -17.33
CA ARG A 302 1.44 8.35 -18.37
C ARG A 302 0.80 8.36 -19.77
N GLY A 303 1.00 9.45 -20.50
CA GLY A 303 0.47 9.62 -21.85
C GLY A 303 1.23 8.82 -22.93
N PRO A 304 0.60 8.48 -24.06
CA PRO A 304 1.30 7.92 -25.22
C PRO A 304 2.43 8.86 -25.68
N GLY A 305 3.66 8.33 -25.76
CA GLY A 305 4.85 9.11 -26.15
C GLY A 305 5.43 10.02 -25.06
N MET A 306 4.92 9.99 -23.83
CA MET A 306 5.44 10.77 -22.71
C MET A 306 6.76 10.18 -22.17
N GLU A 307 7.78 11.02 -22.02
CA GLU A 307 9.08 10.61 -21.47
C GLU A 307 9.02 10.46 -19.94
N ARG A 308 10.03 9.81 -19.33
CA ARG A 308 10.07 9.66 -17.86
C ARG A 308 10.24 11.02 -17.17
N GLY A 309 11.03 11.93 -17.76
CA GLY A 309 11.21 13.29 -17.28
C GLY A 309 9.91 14.11 -17.27
N ASP A 310 9.09 14.01 -18.32
CA ASP A 310 7.76 14.66 -18.37
C ASP A 310 6.86 14.18 -17.23
N LEU A 311 6.81 12.86 -16.98
CA LEU A 311 5.98 12.27 -15.94
C LEU A 311 6.43 12.71 -14.54
N LEU A 312 7.75 12.73 -14.30
CA LEU A 312 8.38 13.24 -13.08
C LEU A 312 8.05 14.72 -12.84
N GLU A 313 8.17 15.56 -13.86
CA GLU A 313 7.88 17.01 -13.79
C GLU A 313 6.39 17.30 -13.54
N ILE A 314 5.51 16.61 -14.27
CA ILE A 314 4.05 16.82 -14.19
C ILE A 314 3.51 16.35 -12.84
N ASN A 315 3.90 15.16 -12.38
CA ASN A 315 3.42 14.64 -11.09
C ASN A 315 4.17 15.28 -9.92
N GLY A 316 5.46 15.54 -10.05
CA GLY A 316 6.25 16.26 -9.05
C GLY A 316 5.63 17.61 -8.67
N LYS A 317 5.12 18.39 -9.65
CA LYS A 317 4.39 19.64 -9.36
C LYS A 317 3.12 19.41 -8.53
N ILE A 318 2.35 18.35 -8.79
CA ILE A 318 1.17 18.00 -8.01
C ILE A 318 1.56 17.66 -6.57
N PHE A 319 2.64 16.89 -6.38
CA PHE A 319 3.12 16.48 -5.06
C PHE A 319 3.84 17.61 -4.30
N ALA A 320 4.44 18.59 -4.99
CA ALA A 320 4.97 19.80 -4.38
C ALA A 320 3.85 20.65 -3.75
N GLU A 321 2.77 20.92 -4.49
CA GLU A 321 1.63 21.67 -3.95
C GLU A 321 0.86 20.88 -2.87
N GLN A 322 0.69 19.56 -3.02
CA GLN A 322 0.12 18.71 -1.97
C GLN A 322 1.01 18.69 -0.70
N GLY A 323 2.34 18.69 -0.85
CA GLY A 323 3.29 18.85 0.25
C GLY A 323 3.13 20.19 0.98
N LYS A 324 3.05 21.31 0.25
CA LYS A 324 2.80 22.64 0.82
C LYS A 324 1.46 22.72 1.57
N ALA A 325 0.42 22.10 1.03
CA ALA A 325 -0.89 22.04 1.68
C ALA A 325 -0.81 21.25 3.00
N LEU A 326 -0.29 20.01 2.99
CA LEU A 326 -0.08 19.20 4.20
C LEU A 326 0.74 19.99 5.24
N ASN A 327 1.84 20.62 4.80
CA ASN A 327 2.69 21.45 5.64
C ASN A 327 1.94 22.60 6.31
N LYS A 328 0.95 23.19 5.65
CA LYS A 328 0.18 24.33 6.15
C LYS A 328 -0.96 23.92 7.09
N VAL A 329 -1.69 22.85 6.78
CA VAL A 329 -3.01 22.57 7.39
C VAL A 329 -3.20 21.20 8.06
N ALA A 330 -2.34 20.21 7.78
CA ALA A 330 -2.53 18.86 8.33
C ALA A 330 -1.97 18.72 9.76
N SER A 331 -2.35 17.63 10.45
CA SER A 331 -1.81 17.27 11.77
C SER A 331 -0.28 17.28 11.75
N PRO A 332 0.43 17.79 12.78
CA PRO A 332 1.89 17.73 12.85
C PRO A 332 2.45 16.30 12.68
N ASP A 333 1.69 15.31 13.15
CA ASP A 333 2.05 13.89 13.12
C ASP A 333 1.41 13.12 11.95
N VAL A 334 0.82 13.82 10.97
CA VAL A 334 0.13 13.23 9.80
C VAL A 334 0.99 12.17 9.12
N LYS A 335 0.41 10.99 8.86
CA LYS A 335 1.05 9.87 8.17
C LYS A 335 0.68 9.91 6.68
N VAL A 336 1.69 10.05 5.82
CA VAL A 336 1.52 10.31 4.38
C VAL A 336 1.90 9.06 3.60
N LEU A 337 0.98 8.49 2.82
CA LEU A 337 1.21 7.30 2.01
C LEU A 337 0.97 7.60 0.53
N VAL A 338 2.05 7.68 -0.24
CA VAL A 338 2.06 8.00 -1.66
C VAL A 338 1.91 6.73 -2.50
N VAL A 339 0.95 6.77 -3.42
CA VAL A 339 0.63 5.71 -4.39
C VAL A 339 0.67 6.23 -5.82
N GLY A 340 0.40 7.53 -6.03
CA GLY A 340 0.52 8.16 -7.34
C GLY A 340 1.96 8.11 -7.87
N ASN A 341 2.15 7.57 -9.08
CA ASN A 341 3.49 7.27 -9.61
C ASN A 341 4.22 8.48 -10.25
N PRO A 342 5.57 8.54 -10.22
CA PRO A 342 6.50 7.61 -9.56
C PRO A 342 6.53 7.83 -8.04
N CYS A 343 6.07 6.86 -7.25
CA CYS A 343 5.65 7.12 -5.87
C CYS A 343 6.81 7.48 -4.91
N ASN A 344 8.00 6.90 -5.09
CA ASN A 344 9.20 7.24 -4.30
C ASN A 344 9.57 8.72 -4.48
N THR A 345 9.75 9.17 -5.73
CA THR A 345 10.18 10.55 -6.02
C THR A 345 9.07 11.56 -5.74
N ASN A 346 7.79 11.21 -5.94
CA ASN A 346 6.65 12.01 -5.51
C ASN A 346 6.61 12.19 -3.98
N ALA A 347 6.91 11.14 -3.19
CA ALA A 347 7.04 11.26 -1.74
C ALA A 347 8.23 12.13 -1.32
N LEU A 348 9.37 12.05 -2.02
CA LEU A 348 10.52 12.93 -1.78
C LEU A 348 10.19 14.40 -2.07
N ILE A 349 9.45 14.69 -3.14
CA ILE A 349 9.02 16.06 -3.44
C ILE A 349 8.02 16.56 -2.40
N ALA A 350 7.06 15.73 -1.99
CA ALA A 350 6.08 16.08 -0.96
C ALA A 350 6.74 16.41 0.39
N LEU A 351 7.70 15.60 0.86
CA LEU A 351 8.39 15.87 2.14
C LEU A 351 9.31 17.09 2.06
N LYS A 352 9.98 17.31 0.91
CA LYS A 352 10.84 18.51 0.70
C LYS A 352 10.03 19.80 0.68
N ASN A 353 8.77 19.73 0.27
CA ASN A 353 7.82 20.84 0.35
C ASN A 353 7.07 20.93 1.70
N ALA A 354 7.41 20.06 2.67
CA ALA A 354 6.74 19.97 3.97
C ALA A 354 7.68 20.01 5.21
N PRO A 355 8.53 21.04 5.37
CA PRO A 355 9.54 21.12 6.42
C PRO A 355 9.02 21.22 7.87
N ARG A 356 7.70 21.42 8.11
CA ARG A 356 7.09 21.29 9.45
C ARG A 356 6.90 19.83 9.85
N LEU A 357 6.68 18.94 8.88
CA LEU A 357 6.28 17.57 9.11
C LEU A 357 7.50 16.65 9.24
N ASN A 358 7.40 15.61 10.06
CA ASN A 358 8.48 14.64 10.24
C ASN A 358 8.73 13.84 8.95
N PRO A 359 9.94 13.86 8.35
CA PRO A 359 10.24 13.07 7.14
C PRO A 359 9.98 11.56 7.29
N ARG A 360 10.04 11.02 8.51
CA ARG A 360 9.71 9.61 8.78
C ARG A 360 8.24 9.27 8.52
N ASN A 361 7.34 10.26 8.47
CA ASN A 361 5.92 10.03 8.20
C ASN A 361 5.61 9.87 6.70
N PHE A 362 6.59 10.04 5.79
CA PHE A 362 6.38 9.96 4.35
C PHE A 362 6.75 8.58 3.82
N HIS A 363 5.74 7.88 3.32
CA HIS A 363 5.82 6.53 2.78
C HIS A 363 5.49 6.50 1.28
N ALA A 364 6.16 5.62 0.53
CA ALA A 364 5.83 5.24 -0.83
C ALA A 364 5.44 3.75 -0.89
N LEU A 365 4.37 3.43 -1.62
CA LEU A 365 3.72 2.12 -1.57
C LEU A 365 4.39 1.05 -2.45
N THR A 366 5.32 0.29 -1.88
CA THR A 366 5.83 -0.97 -2.47
C THR A 366 5.08 -2.23 -1.99
N ARG A 367 4.10 -2.09 -1.08
CA ARG A 367 3.38 -3.23 -0.49
C ARG A 367 2.62 -4.10 -1.50
N LEU A 368 2.20 -3.52 -2.63
CA LEU A 368 1.58 -4.27 -3.72
C LEU A 368 2.56 -5.30 -4.29
N ASP A 369 3.83 -4.94 -4.43
CA ASP A 369 4.87 -5.80 -4.99
C ASP A 369 5.33 -6.86 -3.98
N GLU A 370 5.34 -6.54 -2.68
CA GLU A 370 5.52 -7.54 -1.62
C GLU A 370 4.40 -8.60 -1.69
N ASN A 371 3.13 -8.17 -1.73
CA ASN A 371 1.98 -9.08 -1.86
C ASN A 371 2.06 -9.91 -3.16
N ARG A 372 2.51 -9.32 -4.28
CA ARG A 372 2.79 -10.03 -5.55
C ARG A 372 3.96 -11.04 -5.39
N ALA A 373 5.01 -10.69 -4.66
CA ALA A 373 6.20 -11.52 -4.42
C ALA A 373 5.92 -12.70 -3.48
N LYS A 374 5.25 -12.48 -2.34
CA LYS A 374 4.74 -13.55 -1.44
C LYS A 374 3.91 -14.56 -2.22
N CYS A 375 3.04 -14.09 -3.13
CA CYS A 375 2.26 -14.95 -4.02
C CYS A 375 3.13 -15.78 -4.99
N GLN A 376 4.19 -15.21 -5.59
CA GLN A 376 5.08 -15.97 -6.48
C GLN A 376 5.93 -17.00 -5.73
N LEU A 377 6.45 -16.69 -4.53
CA LEU A 377 7.19 -17.65 -3.70
C LEU A 377 6.30 -18.83 -3.26
N ALA A 378 5.08 -18.54 -2.82
CA ALA A 378 4.09 -19.57 -2.46
C ALA A 378 3.78 -20.50 -3.64
N LEU A 379 3.51 -19.93 -4.82
CA LEU A 379 3.25 -20.71 -6.05
C LEU A 379 4.44 -21.56 -6.49
N LYS A 380 5.69 -21.13 -6.26
CA LYS A 380 6.90 -21.89 -6.61
C LYS A 380 7.17 -23.04 -5.64
N SER A 381 6.94 -22.82 -4.36
CA SER A 381 7.18 -23.81 -3.28
C SER A 381 5.98 -24.75 -3.05
N GLY A 382 4.82 -24.48 -3.63
CA GLY A 382 3.62 -25.32 -3.52
C GLY A 382 2.84 -25.12 -2.20
N VAL A 383 3.10 -24.03 -1.48
CA VAL A 383 2.45 -23.69 -0.21
C VAL A 383 1.39 -22.61 -0.40
N PHE A 384 0.63 -22.30 0.66
CA PHE A 384 -0.29 -21.15 0.67
C PHE A 384 0.43 -19.89 1.17
N TYR A 385 -0.01 -18.70 0.76
CA TYR A 385 0.77 -17.45 0.89
C TYR A 385 0.88 -16.90 2.32
N ASP A 386 0.08 -17.43 3.25
CA ASP A 386 0.16 -17.22 4.69
C ASP A 386 1.37 -17.91 5.33
N ASN A 387 1.95 -18.92 4.66
CA ASN A 387 3.15 -19.63 5.09
C ASN A 387 4.45 -18.99 4.55
N VAL A 388 4.36 -17.78 3.98
CA VAL A 388 5.51 -16.99 3.49
C VAL A 388 5.64 -15.71 4.33
N SER A 389 6.85 -15.41 4.81
CA SER A 389 7.17 -14.23 5.63
C SER A 389 8.51 -13.61 5.20
N ASN A 390 8.91 -12.49 5.81
CA ASN A 390 10.21 -11.83 5.62
C ASN A 390 10.51 -11.41 4.17
N VAL A 391 9.49 -11.19 3.36
CA VAL A 391 9.65 -10.76 1.96
C VAL A 391 9.85 -9.25 1.93
N THR A 392 10.99 -8.82 1.39
CA THR A 392 11.33 -7.41 1.22
C THR A 392 11.24 -7.02 -0.26
N ILE A 393 10.68 -5.85 -0.55
CA ILE A 393 10.93 -5.14 -1.81
C ILE A 393 11.91 -4.02 -1.51
N TRP A 394 13.11 -4.05 -2.11
CA TRP A 394 14.07 -2.97 -2.00
C TRP A 394 13.94 -1.97 -3.17
N GLY A 395 14.22 -0.70 -2.91
CA GLY A 395 14.44 0.34 -3.94
C GLY A 395 13.20 1.11 -4.39
N ASN A 396 13.15 1.41 -5.70
CA ASN A 396 12.09 2.18 -6.36
C ASN A 396 10.86 1.32 -6.66
N HIS A 397 9.67 1.91 -6.75
CA HIS A 397 8.48 1.27 -7.33
C HIS A 397 8.55 1.33 -8.86
N SER A 398 9.52 0.60 -9.43
CA SER A 398 9.86 0.57 -10.86
C SER A 398 10.40 -0.81 -11.28
N THR A 399 10.80 -1.00 -12.55
CA THR A 399 11.49 -2.23 -12.97
C THR A 399 12.93 -2.38 -12.45
N THR A 400 13.44 -1.43 -11.65
CA THR A 400 14.69 -1.60 -10.88
C THR A 400 14.46 -2.24 -9.50
N GLN A 401 13.21 -2.39 -9.04
CA GLN A 401 12.88 -2.95 -7.73
C GLN A 401 13.48 -4.34 -7.50
N VAL A 402 13.82 -4.65 -6.24
CA VAL A 402 14.44 -5.92 -5.85
C VAL A 402 13.53 -6.71 -4.91
N PRO A 403 12.75 -7.68 -5.41
CA PRO A 403 12.10 -8.69 -4.61
C PRO A 403 13.16 -9.61 -3.98
N ASP A 404 13.35 -9.48 -2.67
CA ASP A 404 14.31 -10.23 -1.88
C ASP A 404 13.80 -11.65 -1.63
N PHE A 405 14.60 -12.63 -2.05
CA PHE A 405 14.40 -14.05 -1.73
C PHE A 405 15.48 -14.61 -0.79
N LEU A 406 16.53 -13.84 -0.50
CA LEU A 406 17.64 -14.26 0.36
C LEU A 406 17.20 -14.25 1.83
N ASN A 407 16.50 -13.19 2.22
CA ASN A 407 15.96 -12.98 3.56
C ASN A 407 14.54 -13.52 3.76
N ALA A 408 13.82 -13.79 2.66
CA ALA A 408 12.47 -14.36 2.70
C ALA A 408 12.43 -15.74 3.36
N LYS A 409 11.32 -16.06 4.04
CA LYS A 409 11.10 -17.36 4.69
C LYS A 409 9.83 -18.05 4.18
N ILE A 410 9.85 -19.37 4.20
CA ILE A 410 8.75 -20.27 3.83
C ILE A 410 8.67 -21.34 4.92
N HIS A 411 7.53 -21.43 5.62
CA HIS A 411 7.39 -22.23 6.85
C HIS A 411 8.52 -21.97 7.88
N GLN A 412 8.95 -20.72 8.04
CA GLN A 412 10.09 -20.27 8.88
C GLN A 412 11.50 -20.77 8.46
N ALA A 413 11.63 -21.66 7.47
CA ALA A 413 12.92 -21.95 6.82
C ALA A 413 13.24 -20.86 5.78
N ARG A 414 14.52 -20.69 5.38
CA ARG A 414 14.89 -19.70 4.35
C ARG A 414 14.29 -20.10 3.00
N ALA A 415 13.85 -19.12 2.21
CA ALA A 415 13.28 -19.42 0.89
C ALA A 415 14.29 -20.10 -0.06
N VAL A 416 15.60 -19.83 0.10
CA VAL A 416 16.69 -20.51 -0.62
C VAL A 416 16.85 -21.99 -0.24
N ASP A 417 16.52 -22.39 0.99
CA ASP A 417 16.61 -23.79 1.44
C ASP A 417 15.45 -24.63 0.88
N VAL A 418 14.28 -23.98 0.76
CA VAL A 418 13.01 -24.58 0.29
C VAL A 418 12.92 -24.58 -1.24
N ILE A 419 13.38 -23.52 -1.91
CA ILE A 419 13.39 -23.36 -3.36
C ILE A 419 14.82 -23.53 -3.87
N GLN A 420 15.24 -24.78 -4.03
CA GLN A 420 16.58 -25.16 -4.52
C GLN A 420 16.84 -24.80 -5.99
N ASP A 421 15.86 -24.22 -6.68
CA ASP A 421 15.97 -23.69 -8.04
C ASP A 421 16.53 -22.25 -8.01
N GLU A 422 17.83 -22.15 -7.74
CA GLU A 422 18.57 -20.88 -7.70
C GLU A 422 18.39 -20.08 -9.00
N LYS A 423 18.31 -20.76 -10.14
CA LYS A 423 18.09 -20.10 -11.43
C LYS A 423 16.74 -19.39 -11.48
N TRP A 424 15.67 -20.05 -11.04
CA TRP A 424 14.35 -19.43 -10.97
C TRP A 424 14.35 -18.23 -10.00
N LEU A 425 15.02 -18.35 -8.85
CA LEU A 425 15.16 -17.23 -7.90
C LEU A 425 15.91 -16.04 -8.52
N LYS A 426 17.05 -16.31 -9.19
CA LYS A 426 17.94 -15.27 -9.70
C LYS A 426 17.51 -14.64 -11.04
N GLU A 427 16.82 -15.39 -11.91
CA GLU A 427 16.45 -14.97 -13.27
C GLU A 427 14.93 -14.82 -13.53
N GLU A 428 14.06 -15.59 -12.86
CA GLU A 428 12.62 -15.60 -13.15
C GLU A 428 11.75 -14.85 -12.12
N PHE A 429 12.07 -14.96 -10.83
CA PHE A 429 11.24 -14.44 -9.74
C PHE A 429 11.00 -12.93 -9.87
N THR A 430 12.06 -12.14 -9.99
CA THR A 430 11.96 -10.68 -10.12
C THR A 430 11.16 -10.25 -11.36
N PRO A 431 11.43 -10.75 -12.59
CA PRO A 431 10.57 -10.47 -13.76
C PRO A 431 9.11 -10.92 -13.61
N ARG A 432 8.83 -11.99 -12.85
CA ARG A 432 7.45 -12.46 -12.58
C ARG A 432 6.68 -11.51 -11.67
N VAL A 433 7.34 -10.88 -10.69
CA VAL A 433 6.76 -9.84 -9.84
C VAL A 433 6.55 -8.56 -10.65
N GLN A 434 7.61 -8.03 -11.27
CA GLN A 434 7.59 -6.77 -12.03
C GLN A 434 6.55 -6.77 -13.16
N ARG A 435 6.41 -7.88 -13.90
CA ARG A 435 5.45 -7.98 -15.03
C ARG A 435 4.03 -8.37 -14.60
N ARG A 436 3.76 -8.49 -13.29
CA ARG A 436 2.49 -9.00 -12.77
C ARG A 436 1.31 -8.09 -13.10
N GLY A 437 1.48 -6.77 -13.07
CA GLY A 437 0.44 -5.82 -13.50
C GLY A 437 0.08 -6.01 -14.97
N GLY A 438 1.07 -6.14 -15.86
CA GLY A 438 0.88 -6.31 -17.29
C GLY A 438 0.14 -7.61 -17.61
N ALA A 439 0.49 -8.69 -16.92
CA ALA A 439 -0.23 -9.96 -17.00
C ALA A 439 -1.69 -9.86 -16.49
N LEU A 440 -1.99 -8.96 -15.56
CA LEU A 440 -3.37 -8.67 -15.11
C LEU A 440 -4.12 -7.84 -16.15
N ILE A 441 -3.55 -6.77 -16.72
CA ILE A 441 -4.20 -5.99 -17.80
C ILE A 441 -4.52 -6.88 -19.00
N GLN A 442 -3.61 -7.77 -19.41
CA GLN A 442 -3.83 -8.74 -20.50
C GLN A 442 -5.00 -9.72 -20.25
N LYS A 443 -5.48 -9.85 -19.01
CA LYS A 443 -6.62 -10.73 -18.64
C LYS A 443 -7.87 -9.97 -18.22
N TRP A 444 -7.74 -8.73 -17.78
CA TRP A 444 -8.81 -7.95 -17.15
C TRP A 444 -9.20 -6.69 -17.92
N GLY A 445 -8.39 -6.25 -18.89
CA GLY A 445 -8.63 -5.06 -19.72
C GLY A 445 -8.49 -3.71 -18.99
N ARG A 446 -8.18 -3.72 -17.67
CA ARG A 446 -8.03 -2.53 -16.82
C ARG A 446 -7.02 -2.80 -15.69
N SER A 447 -6.56 -1.74 -15.04
CA SER A 447 -5.54 -1.79 -13.97
C SER A 447 -5.98 -2.60 -12.73
N SER A 448 -5.01 -3.00 -11.90
CA SER A 448 -5.19 -3.93 -10.77
C SER A 448 -5.78 -3.28 -9.51
N ALA A 449 -6.73 -2.35 -9.67
CA ALA A 449 -7.18 -1.40 -8.65
C ALA A 449 -7.61 -2.05 -7.31
N ALA A 450 -8.35 -3.17 -7.36
CA ALA A 450 -8.81 -3.88 -6.16
C ALA A 450 -7.65 -4.43 -5.32
N SER A 451 -6.64 -5.05 -5.94
CA SER A 451 -5.44 -5.51 -5.23
C SER A 451 -4.56 -4.36 -4.75
N THR A 452 -4.52 -3.24 -5.47
CA THR A 452 -3.84 -2.03 -5.02
C THR A 452 -4.50 -1.47 -3.76
N ALA A 453 -5.84 -1.36 -3.72
CA ALA A 453 -6.59 -0.94 -2.54
C ALA A 453 -6.37 -1.87 -1.33
N VAL A 454 -6.29 -3.18 -1.54
CA VAL A 454 -5.90 -4.14 -0.48
C VAL A 454 -4.48 -3.85 0.03
N SER A 455 -3.49 -3.66 -0.86
CA SER A 455 -2.12 -3.36 -0.43
C SER A 455 -1.96 -2.02 0.31
N ILE A 456 -2.82 -1.02 0.03
CA ILE A 456 -2.90 0.24 0.80
C ILE A 456 -3.45 -0.04 2.20
N ALA A 457 -4.54 -0.79 2.31
CA ALA A 457 -5.08 -1.23 3.59
C ALA A 457 -4.03 -2.03 4.41
N ASP A 458 -3.29 -2.93 3.77
CA ASP A 458 -2.23 -3.72 4.41
C ASP A 458 -1.06 -2.85 4.88
N ALA A 459 -0.66 -1.85 4.10
CA ALA A 459 0.38 -0.89 4.47
C ALA A 459 -0.03 -0.07 5.71
N ILE A 460 -1.25 0.48 5.73
CA ILE A 460 -1.78 1.20 6.91
C ILE A 460 -1.84 0.27 8.12
N LYS A 461 -2.44 -0.92 7.97
CA LYS A 461 -2.52 -1.94 9.05
C LYS A 461 -1.17 -2.31 9.63
N SER A 462 -0.08 -2.29 8.85
CA SER A 462 1.26 -2.65 9.32
C SER A 462 1.96 -1.53 10.12
N LEU A 463 1.41 -0.31 10.11
CA LEU A 463 1.85 0.81 10.95
C LEU A 463 0.98 0.95 12.22
N ILE A 464 -0.29 0.51 12.19
CA ILE A 464 -1.24 0.63 13.31
C ILE A 464 -1.54 -0.68 14.07
N ASN A 465 -0.83 -1.76 13.73
CA ASN A 465 -0.81 -3.00 14.50
C ASN A 465 0.65 -3.39 14.78
N PRO A 466 0.97 -4.02 15.93
CA PRO A 466 2.28 -4.59 16.17
C PRO A 466 2.67 -5.55 15.05
N THR A 467 3.88 -5.39 14.51
CA THR A 467 4.42 -6.32 13.51
C THR A 467 4.64 -7.70 14.16
N PRO A 468 4.29 -8.82 13.51
CA PRO A 468 4.51 -10.16 14.06
C PRO A 468 5.98 -10.41 14.41
N GLU A 469 6.22 -11.16 15.50
CA GLU A 469 7.57 -11.45 15.98
C GLU A 469 8.42 -12.13 14.89
N GLY A 470 9.54 -11.50 14.53
CA GLY A 470 10.47 -12.01 13.52
C GLY A 470 10.01 -11.84 12.06
N ASP A 471 8.93 -11.09 11.78
CA ASP A 471 8.49 -10.69 10.44
C ASP A 471 8.64 -9.17 10.22
N TRP A 472 8.39 -8.68 8.99
CA TRP A 472 8.47 -7.27 8.63
C TRP A 472 7.57 -6.92 7.43
N PHE A 473 7.53 -5.64 7.06
CA PHE A 473 6.85 -5.14 5.86
C PHE A 473 7.73 -4.22 5.03
N SER A 474 7.49 -4.19 3.72
CA SER A 474 8.18 -3.31 2.77
C SER A 474 7.53 -1.93 2.73
N SER A 475 8.33 -0.87 2.84
CA SER A 475 7.85 0.49 2.62
C SER A 475 8.97 1.36 2.05
N GLY A 476 8.66 2.15 1.01
CA GLY A 476 9.49 3.27 0.58
C GLY A 476 9.52 4.34 1.65
N VAL A 477 10.65 4.56 2.30
CA VAL A 477 10.80 5.52 3.42
C VAL A 477 12.05 6.37 3.27
N TYR A 478 12.13 7.44 4.06
CA TYR A 478 13.27 8.37 4.02
C TYR A 478 14.55 7.69 4.52
N SER A 479 15.60 7.76 3.70
CA SER A 479 16.82 6.94 3.81
C SER A 479 17.87 7.43 4.81
N ASN A 480 17.74 8.63 5.36
CA ASN A 480 18.75 9.17 6.29
C ASN A 480 18.90 8.31 7.55
N GLY A 481 20.14 8.00 7.92
CA GLY A 481 20.47 7.12 9.05
C GLY A 481 20.17 5.64 8.82
N ASN A 482 19.99 5.17 7.58
CA ASN A 482 19.83 3.74 7.31
C ASN A 482 21.12 2.94 7.64
N PRO A 483 21.03 1.69 8.14
CA PRO A 483 22.18 0.87 8.48
C PRO A 483 22.81 0.17 7.27
N TYR A 484 22.17 0.23 6.09
CA TYR A 484 22.50 -0.57 4.91
C TYR A 484 23.53 0.08 3.98
N GLY A 485 23.95 1.33 4.27
CA GLY A 485 24.85 2.10 3.41
C GLY A 485 24.18 2.64 2.14
N ILE A 486 22.85 2.61 2.06
CA ILE A 486 22.06 3.19 0.97
C ILE A 486 22.24 4.72 1.00
N ALA A 487 22.29 5.35 -0.17
CA ALA A 487 22.39 6.81 -0.30
C ALA A 487 21.33 7.55 0.51
N GLU A 488 21.74 8.60 1.22
CA GLU A 488 20.84 9.45 2.01
C GLU A 488 20.01 10.42 1.15
N ASP A 489 18.96 10.97 1.75
CA ASP A 489 18.11 12.03 1.21
C ASP A 489 17.37 11.64 -0.10
N ILE A 490 16.94 10.37 -0.14
CA ILE A 490 15.97 9.79 -1.09
C ILE A 490 14.87 9.01 -0.33
N ILE A 491 13.77 8.69 -1.01
CA ILE A 491 12.79 7.68 -0.56
C ILE A 491 13.16 6.34 -1.18
N PHE A 492 13.52 5.36 -0.35
CA PHE A 492 13.99 4.03 -0.79
C PHE A 492 13.22 2.95 -0.04
N SER A 493 12.78 1.89 -0.74
CA SER A 493 12.04 0.79 -0.10
C SER A 493 12.97 -0.11 0.69
N MET A 494 12.61 -0.36 1.95
CA MET A 494 13.41 -1.07 2.95
C MET A 494 12.49 -1.91 3.86
N PRO A 495 13.04 -2.96 4.52
CA PRO A 495 12.28 -3.77 5.47
C PRO A 495 12.09 -2.99 6.79
N CYS A 496 10.84 -2.79 7.16
CA CYS A 496 10.40 -1.99 8.30
C CYS A 496 9.58 -2.85 9.27
N ARG A 497 9.62 -2.51 10.56
CA ARG A 497 8.73 -3.07 11.59
C ARG A 497 8.16 -1.95 12.47
N SER A 498 6.99 -2.19 13.07
CA SER A 498 6.22 -1.22 13.84
C SER A 498 5.70 -1.82 15.15
N THR A 499 5.50 -0.98 16.16
CA THR A 499 4.83 -1.34 17.41
C THR A 499 3.30 -1.21 17.33
N GLY A 500 2.77 -0.69 16.21
CA GLY A 500 1.35 -0.39 16.02
C GLY A 500 0.94 1.03 16.44
N ASP A 501 1.91 1.90 16.73
CA ASP A 501 1.76 3.29 17.15
C ASP A 501 1.76 4.30 15.99
N GLY A 502 1.73 3.82 14.75
CA GLY A 502 1.88 4.63 13.53
C GLY A 502 3.34 4.93 13.17
N ASN A 503 4.30 4.63 14.05
CA ASN A 503 5.73 4.77 13.77
C ASN A 503 6.33 3.44 13.26
N TRP A 504 7.59 3.50 12.87
CA TRP A 504 8.35 2.35 12.37
C TRP A 504 9.84 2.52 12.64
N GLU A 505 10.54 1.39 12.69
CA GLU A 505 12.00 1.31 12.62
C GLU A 505 12.42 0.39 11.46
N LEU A 506 13.67 0.53 11.02
CA LEU A 506 14.25 -0.40 10.06
C LEU A 506 14.59 -1.72 10.79
N VAL A 507 14.39 -2.83 10.09
CA VAL A 507 15.06 -4.09 10.42
C VAL A 507 16.58 -3.87 10.32
N THR A 508 17.40 -4.65 11.02
CA THR A 508 18.87 -4.52 11.04
C THR A 508 19.62 -5.83 10.78
N ASP A 509 18.89 -6.94 10.76
CA ASP A 509 19.35 -8.32 10.72
C ASP A 509 19.19 -9.00 9.35
N CYS A 510 18.97 -8.23 8.28
CA CYS A 510 18.97 -8.74 6.91
C CYS A 510 20.38 -9.04 6.39
N GLU A 511 20.56 -10.21 5.79
CA GLU A 511 21.74 -10.58 5.03
C GLU A 511 21.77 -9.86 3.67
N ILE A 512 22.95 -9.45 3.22
CA ILE A 512 23.17 -8.88 1.90
C ILE A 512 24.36 -9.59 1.25
N ASP A 513 24.10 -10.28 0.14
CA ASP A 513 25.14 -10.86 -0.73
C ASP A 513 25.41 -9.96 -1.95
N ASP A 514 26.41 -10.31 -2.75
CA ASP A 514 26.77 -9.54 -3.96
C ASP A 514 25.59 -9.44 -4.96
N TYR A 515 24.77 -10.50 -5.08
CA TYR A 515 23.60 -10.51 -5.96
C TYR A 515 22.56 -9.46 -5.53
N LEU A 516 22.27 -9.37 -4.24
CA LEU A 516 21.32 -8.42 -3.67
C LEU A 516 21.89 -7.00 -3.68
N TYR A 517 23.14 -6.82 -3.23
CA TYR A 517 23.84 -5.52 -3.22
C TYR A 517 23.88 -4.87 -4.60
N GLU A 518 24.28 -5.61 -5.64
CA GLU A 518 24.29 -5.10 -7.02
C GLU A 518 22.93 -4.56 -7.49
N ARG A 519 21.83 -5.12 -6.99
CA ARG A 519 20.46 -4.78 -7.42
C ARG A 519 19.90 -3.61 -6.60
N ILE A 520 20.14 -3.62 -5.29
CA ILE A 520 19.90 -2.47 -4.41
C ILE A 520 20.59 -1.23 -5.01
N LYS A 521 21.87 -1.36 -5.37
CA LYS A 521 22.65 -0.27 -5.96
C LYS A 521 22.10 0.23 -7.30
N LYS A 522 21.68 -0.67 -8.20
CA LYS A 522 21.05 -0.29 -9.48
C LYS A 522 19.72 0.46 -9.30
N SER A 523 18.94 0.15 -8.25
CA SER A 523 17.72 0.89 -7.92
C SER A 523 17.99 2.23 -7.21
N GLU A 524 19.07 2.29 -6.42
CA GLU A 524 19.57 3.53 -5.83
C GLU A 524 20.04 4.52 -6.89
N ASP A 525 20.84 4.06 -7.87
CA ASP A 525 21.35 4.91 -8.94
C ASP A 525 20.21 5.53 -9.77
N GLU A 526 19.10 4.80 -9.97
CA GLU A 526 17.87 5.35 -10.56
C GLU A 526 17.23 6.42 -9.67
N LEU A 527 17.03 6.17 -8.36
CA LEU A 527 16.42 7.15 -7.45
C LEU A 527 17.27 8.42 -7.31
N VAL A 528 18.60 8.28 -7.33
CA VAL A 528 19.55 9.41 -7.35
C VAL A 528 19.49 10.17 -8.69
N ALA A 529 19.23 9.50 -9.81
CA ALA A 529 18.98 10.15 -11.10
C ALA A 529 17.62 10.88 -11.14
N GLU A 530 16.55 10.27 -10.64
CA GLU A 530 15.23 10.91 -10.52
C GLU A 530 15.28 12.15 -9.64
N LYS A 531 15.94 12.09 -8.47
CA LYS A 531 16.16 13.24 -7.60
C LYS A 531 16.80 14.42 -8.34
N LYS A 532 17.85 14.18 -9.13
CA LYS A 532 18.54 15.22 -9.93
C LYS A 532 17.62 15.79 -11.03
N CYS A 533 16.77 14.96 -11.63
CA CYS A 533 15.78 15.40 -12.61
C CYS A 533 14.72 16.34 -12.01
N VAL A 534 14.37 16.16 -10.72
CA VAL A 534 13.36 16.97 -10.00
C VAL A 534 13.93 17.99 -9.00
N ALA A 535 15.23 18.29 -9.08
CA ALA A 535 15.95 19.15 -8.13
C ALA A 535 15.25 20.50 -7.88
N HIS A 536 14.73 21.12 -8.94
CA HIS A 536 13.99 22.40 -8.89
C HIS A 536 12.66 22.33 -8.14
N LEU A 537 12.10 21.13 -7.93
CA LEU A 537 10.90 20.89 -7.13
C LEU A 537 11.22 20.54 -5.67
N THR A 538 12.49 20.20 -5.36
CA THR A 538 12.96 19.82 -4.02
C THR A 538 13.81 20.91 -3.34
N GLY A 539 14.03 22.05 -4.02
CA GLY A 539 14.73 23.23 -3.48
C GLY A 539 16.16 23.42 -3.99
N GLU A 540 16.64 22.55 -4.88
CA GLU A 540 17.97 22.61 -5.49
C GLU A 540 17.90 23.36 -6.84
N GLN A 541 18.76 24.36 -7.07
CA GLN A 541 18.58 25.31 -8.20
C GLN A 541 18.85 24.74 -9.60
N ASN A 542 19.63 23.66 -9.72
CA ASN A 542 20.08 23.13 -11.00
C ASN A 542 19.55 21.71 -11.21
N ALA A 543 18.41 21.57 -11.88
CA ALA A 543 17.91 20.27 -12.32
C ALA A 543 18.77 19.72 -13.47
N TYR A 544 19.10 18.44 -13.39
CA TYR A 544 19.83 17.70 -14.40
C TYR A 544 19.16 16.33 -14.57
N CYS A 545 18.39 16.20 -15.63
CA CYS A 545 17.65 14.97 -15.93
C CYS A 545 18.49 14.07 -16.83
N ASP A 546 19.22 13.15 -16.20
CA ASP A 546 20.01 12.09 -16.83
C ASP A 546 19.49 10.75 -16.30
N LEU A 547 18.38 10.29 -16.89
CA LEU A 547 17.65 9.09 -16.50
C LEU A 547 18.11 7.91 -17.37
N PRO A 548 18.23 6.68 -16.83
CA PRO A 548 18.74 5.55 -17.59
C PRO A 548 17.89 5.23 -18.83
N ASP A 549 18.56 4.91 -19.94
CA ASP A 549 17.94 4.54 -21.22
C ASP A 549 16.99 3.34 -21.10
N GLY A 550 15.69 3.60 -20.97
CA GLY A 550 14.66 2.56 -21.05
C GLY A 550 13.33 2.93 -20.41
N ASP A 551 12.30 2.15 -20.74
CA ASP A 551 11.04 2.24 -19.99
C ASP A 551 11.13 1.41 -18.70
N THR A 552 11.35 2.12 -17.59
CA THR A 552 11.42 1.56 -16.25
C THR A 552 10.06 1.54 -15.51
N MET A 553 8.98 2.04 -16.13
CA MET A 553 7.64 2.00 -15.50
C MET A 553 7.14 0.55 -15.38
N LEU A 554 6.57 0.18 -14.23
CA LEU A 554 6.05 -1.18 -14.01
C LEU A 554 4.91 -1.50 -14.98
N PRO A 555 5.01 -2.59 -15.77
CA PRO A 555 3.95 -2.98 -16.68
C PRO A 555 2.62 -3.19 -15.95
N GLY A 556 1.57 -2.51 -16.42
CA GLY A 556 0.20 -2.62 -15.90
C GLY A 556 -0.22 -1.54 -14.90
N GLU A 557 0.68 -0.62 -14.59
CA GLU A 557 0.35 0.65 -13.92
C GLU A 557 0.29 1.75 -14.97
N GLN A 558 -0.85 2.44 -15.04
CA GLN A 558 -1.17 3.55 -15.93
C GLN A 558 -1.96 4.58 -15.14
#